data_AF-A0AAJ1BR67-F1
#
_entry.id   AF-A0AAJ1BR67-F1
#
_cell.length_a   1.000
_cell.length_b   1.000
_cell.length_c   1.000
_cell.angle_alpha   90.00
_cell.angle_beta   90.00
_cell.angle_gamma   90.00
#
_symmetry.space_group_name_H-M   'P 1'
#
loop_
_entity.id
_entity.type
_entity.pdbx_description
1 polymer ?
#
loop_
_entity_poly.entity_id
_entity_poly.type
_entity_poly.pdbx_seq_one_letter_code
_entity_poly.pdbx_strand_id
1 'polypeptide(L)' 'MASASAARTLVALLVVSCLSGLVLANDAGTGGDAGDSISTAAWLPASNATYYGNLTASSDNNDYYGVNMS' A
#
# COMPACT_ATOMS: atom_id res chain seq x y z
N MET A 1 -23.26 28.56 1.24
CA MET A 1 -23.44 27.36 2.07
C MET A 1 -23.47 26.16 1.15
N ALA A 2 -22.53 25.23 1.26
CA ALA A 2 -22.60 24.00 0.45
C ALA A 2 -23.89 23.24 0.83
N SER A 3 -24.63 22.75 -0.17
CA SER A 3 -25.81 21.92 0.09
C SER A 3 -25.38 20.60 0.74
N ALA A 4 -26.26 19.98 1.53
CA ALA A 4 -25.99 18.66 2.12
C ALA A 4 -25.60 17.60 1.07
N SER A 5 -26.11 17.73 -0.17
CA SER A 5 -25.70 16.89 -1.30
C SER A 5 -24.26 17.14 -1.74
N ALA A 6 -23.85 18.41 -1.88
CA ALA A 6 -22.48 18.76 -2.26
C ALA A 6 -21.46 18.30 -1.21
N ALA A 7 -21.78 18.47 0.08
CA ALA A 7 -20.93 17.99 1.18
C ALA A 7 -20.76 16.46 1.14
N ARG A 8 -21.85 15.71 0.91
CA ARG A 8 -21.79 14.24 0.78
C ARG A 8 -20.92 13.78 -0.39
N THR A 9 -21.02 14.42 -1.55
CA THR A 9 -20.20 14.07 -2.71
C THR A 9 -18.72 14.36 -2.46
N LEU A 10 -18.39 15.48 -1.81
CA LEU A 10 -17.00 15.80 -1.45
C LEU A 10 -16.40 14.82 -0.45
N VAL A 11 -17.19 14.41 0.56
CA VAL A 11 -16.76 13.37 1.51
C VAL A 11 -16.56 12.04 0.80
N ALA A 12 -17.45 11.64 -0.10
CA ALA A 12 -17.30 10.42 -0.87
C ALA A 12 -16.03 10.44 -1.73
N LEU A 13 -15.75 11.55 -2.43
CA LEU A 13 -14.50 11.70 -3.17
C LEU A 13 -13.29 11.60 -2.26
N LEU A 14 -13.28 12.31 -1.13
CA LEU A 14 -12.16 12.29 -0.19
C LEU A 14 -11.88 10.87 0.32
N VAL A 15 -12.91 10.12 0.70
CA VAL A 15 -12.76 8.73 1.16
C VAL A 15 -12.20 7.85 0.05
N VAL A 16 -12.71 7.97 -1.18
CA VAL A 16 -12.20 7.20 -2.34
C VAL A 16 -10.75 7.56 -2.64
N SER A 17 -10.37 8.84 -2.56
CA SER A 17 -8.99 9.30 -2.74
C SER A 17 -8.06 8.73 -1.67
N CYS A 18 -8.44 8.80 -0.40
CA CYS A 18 -7.64 8.24 0.69
C CYS A 18 -7.48 6.72 0.60
N LEU A 19 -8.46 6.00 0.05
CA LEU A 19 -8.38 4.55 -0.13
C LEU A 19 -7.48 4.15 -1.31
N SER A 20 -7.30 5.02 -2.30
CA SER A 20 -6.52 4.71 -3.51
C SER A 20 -5.02 4.48 -3.25
N GLY A 21 -4.48 5.00 -2.14
CA GLY A 21 -3.11 4.75 -1.71
C GLY A 21 -2.81 3.27 -1.46
N LEU A 22 -3.79 2.50 -0.96
CA LEU A 22 -3.67 1.05 -0.71
C LEU A 22 -3.53 0.23 -2.00
N VAL A 23 -3.99 0.77 -3.14
CA VAL A 23 -3.94 0.09 -4.44
C VAL A 23 -2.65 0.43 -5.19
N LEU A 24 -2.10 1.63 -4.97
CA LEU A 24 -0.91 2.09 -5.67
C LEU A 24 0.39 1.71 -4.93
N ALA A 25 0.39 1.77 -3.59
CA ALA A 25 1.43 1.21 -2.73
C ALA A 25 1.05 -0.23 -2.41
N ASN A 26 1.36 -1.13 -3.33
CA ASN A 26 0.98 -2.53 -3.20
C ASN A 26 2.21 -3.42 -3.29
N ASP A 27 3.18 -3.13 -2.43
CA ASP A 27 4.42 -3.87 -2.25
C ASP A 27 4.09 -5.23 -1.62
N ALA A 28 3.77 -6.17 -2.50
CA ALA A 28 3.23 -7.48 -2.19
C ALA A 28 1.86 -7.50 -1.45
N GLY A 29 1.06 -6.42 -1.54
CA GLY A 29 -0.27 -6.40 -0.91
C GLY A 29 -0.33 -5.85 0.50
N THR A 30 0.74 -5.21 0.98
CA THR A 30 0.83 -4.61 2.32
C THR A 30 -0.08 -3.39 2.49
N GLY A 31 -0.44 -2.71 1.40
CA GLY A 31 -1.17 -1.44 1.41
C GLY A 31 -0.30 -0.23 1.77
N GLY A 32 1.02 -0.40 1.69
CA GLY A 32 2.06 0.59 1.96
C GLY A 32 3.41 0.07 1.45
N ASP A 33 4.50 0.65 1.96
CA ASP A 33 5.87 0.20 1.69
C ASP A 33 6.14 -1.19 2.30
N ALA A 34 6.99 -2.01 1.64
CA ALA A 34 7.47 -3.29 2.17
C ALA A 34 8.59 -3.14 3.22
N GLY A 35 9.06 -1.91 3.45
CA GLY A 35 9.93 -1.50 4.54
C GLY A 35 11.38 -1.32 4.08
N ASP A 36 12.11 -0.44 4.77
CA ASP A 36 13.45 0.02 4.37
C ASP A 36 14.63 -0.88 4.83
N SER A 37 14.38 -1.97 5.53
CA SER A 37 15.42 -2.80 6.17
C SER A 37 14.95 -4.22 6.48
N ILE A 38 15.90 -5.13 6.70
CA ILE A 38 15.60 -6.53 7.10
C ILE A 38 14.70 -6.60 8.36
N SER A 39 14.89 -5.69 9.32
CA SER A 39 14.09 -5.68 10.56
C SER A 39 12.66 -5.16 10.38
N THR A 40 12.38 -4.43 9.30
CA THR A 40 11.07 -3.84 8.99
C THR A 40 10.41 -4.50 7.79
N ALA A 41 10.94 -5.64 7.35
CA ALA A 41 10.49 -6.35 6.16
C ALA A 41 9.02 -6.79 6.25
N ALA A 42 8.32 -6.71 5.11
CA ALA A 42 6.99 -7.26 4.94
C ALA A 42 7.04 -8.80 4.91
N TRP A 43 6.25 -9.44 5.78
CA TRP A 43 6.18 -10.90 5.86
C TRP A 43 5.20 -11.47 4.85
N LEU A 44 5.71 -12.31 3.95
CA LEU A 44 4.93 -13.00 2.93
C LEU A 44 4.58 -14.43 3.39
N PRO A 45 3.39 -14.92 3.05
CA PRO A 45 3.03 -16.32 3.22
C PRO A 45 4.03 -17.24 2.50
N ALA A 46 4.41 -18.36 3.13
CA ALA A 46 5.19 -19.42 2.52
C ALA A 46 4.34 -20.28 1.56
N SER A 47 3.85 -19.64 0.50
CA SER A 47 3.02 -20.25 -0.54
C SER A 47 3.61 -19.95 -1.91
N ASN A 48 3.26 -20.77 -2.90
CA ASN A 48 3.65 -20.51 -4.28
C ASN A 48 2.81 -19.37 -4.86
N ALA A 49 3.35 -18.15 -4.82
CA ALA A 49 2.65 -16.93 -5.24
C ALA A 49 3.61 -15.95 -5.93
N THR A 50 3.03 -15.06 -6.75
CA THR A 50 3.73 -13.95 -7.40
C THR A 50 3.34 -12.65 -6.70
N TYR A 51 4.33 -11.87 -6.30
CA TYR A 51 4.14 -10.56 -5.68
C TYR A 51 4.71 -9.46 -6.59
N TYR A 52 3.98 -8.38 -6.72
CA TYR A 52 4.41 -7.18 -7.43
C TYR A 52 4.83 -6.13 -6.40
N GLY A 53 5.84 -5.32 -6.74
CA GLY A 53 6.30 -4.20 -5.92
C GLY A 53 6.43 -2.92 -6.75
N ASN A 54 6.67 -1.79 -6.10
CA ASN A 54 6.62 -0.46 -6.68
C ASN A 54 7.68 0.49 -6.11
N LEU A 55 8.89 0.48 -6.67
CA LEU A 55 9.97 1.43 -6.34
C LEU A 55 9.94 2.70 -7.22
N THR A 56 8.85 3.47 -7.17
CA THR A 56 8.65 4.60 -8.10
C THR A 56 8.98 5.98 -7.52
N ALA A 57 9.07 6.12 -6.20
CA ALA A 57 9.50 7.37 -5.59
C ALA A 57 11.03 7.44 -5.53
N SER A 58 11.62 8.63 -5.72
CA SER A 58 13.08 8.79 -5.67
C SER A 58 13.68 8.50 -4.28
N SER A 59 12.86 8.52 -3.24
CA SER A 59 13.20 8.15 -1.86
C SER A 59 12.99 6.66 -1.55
N ASP A 60 12.44 5.92 -2.50
CA ASP A 60 12.01 4.53 -2.34
C ASP A 60 12.95 3.63 -3.15
N ASN A 61 14.03 3.23 -2.49
CA ASN A 61 15.16 2.58 -3.13
C ASN A 61 15.20 1.07 -2.89
N ASN A 62 14.53 0.59 -1.85
CA ASN A 62 14.70 -0.76 -1.33
C ASN A 62 13.43 -1.27 -0.67
N ASP A 63 12.92 -2.39 -1.17
CA ASP A 63 11.91 -3.19 -0.48
C ASP A 63 12.55 -4.39 0.20
N TYR A 64 12.11 -4.72 1.41
CA TYR A 64 12.53 -5.92 2.11
C TYR A 64 11.34 -6.86 2.37
N TYR A 65 11.49 -8.14 2.00
CA TYR A 65 10.47 -9.17 2.21
C TYR A 65 11.03 -10.36 2.99
N GLY A 66 10.23 -10.88 3.92
CA GLY A 66 10.54 -12.07 4.72
C GLY A 66 9.60 -13.23 4.41
N VAL A 67 10.12 -14.45 4.37
CA VAL A 67 9.32 -15.69 4.26
C VAL A 67 9.74 -16.66 5.34
N ASN A 68 8.78 -17.18 6.10
CA ASN A 68 9.04 -18.21 7.10
C ASN A 68 8.69 -19.60 6.57
N MET A 69 9.69 -20.47 6.44
CA MET A 69 9.56 -21.82 5.84
C MET A 69 9.51 -22.95 6.87
N SER A 70 9.37 -22.63 8.16
CA SER A 70 9.37 -23.60 9.27
C SER A 70 8.12 -24.47 9.33
#